data_AF-A0A940UN71-F1
#
_entry.id   AF-A0A940UN71-F1
#
_cell.length_a   1.000
_cell.length_b   1.000
_cell.length_c   1.000
_cell.angle_alpha   90.00
_cell.angle_beta   90.00
_cell.angle_gamma   90.00
#
_symmetry.space_group_name_H-M   'P 1'
#
loop_
_entity.id
_entity.type
_entity.pdbx_description
1 polymer ?
#
loop_
_entity_poly.entity_id
_entity_poly.type
_entity_poly.pdbx_seq_one_letter_code
_entity_poly.pdbx_strand_id
1 'polypeptide(L)'
;MSSATEDQTLLIHLGGLGDVCLSESSFLSLFTFIGAQITAVRSVEERRWLPLFAGDVPSRTWQRIILIGKDRKGDLRHRLSPLSRYPFLFIDMYPDEEPIHVEDYQLRQLAASGMEALRKEVVPRHADRVILYPEEPRGKRKWAYENFLALAEMLNAAGVNTILLEAPDVDRPAEGSLRFSGLGEMAAFFGG
;
A
#
# COMPACT_ATOMS: atom_id res chain seq x y z
N MET A 1 13.48 -1.37 37.77
CA MET A 1 12.36 -1.56 36.81
C MET A 1 12.78 -0.88 35.52
N SER A 2 13.26 -1.64 34.53
CA SER A 2 13.61 -1.11 33.21
C SER A 2 12.31 -0.76 32.47
N SER A 3 12.16 0.49 32.04
CA SER A 3 10.94 0.95 31.39
C SER A 3 10.87 0.44 29.96
N ALA A 4 9.95 -0.48 29.67
CA ALA A 4 9.65 -1.03 28.34
C ALA A 4 9.20 0.00 27.27
N THR A 5 9.34 1.29 27.55
CA THR A 5 9.03 2.42 26.67
C THR A 5 10.21 2.91 25.85
N GLU A 6 11.44 2.49 26.14
CA GLU A 6 12.65 3.06 25.49
C GLU A 6 12.99 2.43 24.12
N ASP A 7 12.48 1.23 23.82
CA ASP A 7 12.75 0.49 22.56
C ASP A 7 11.55 0.43 21.60
N GLN A 8 10.68 1.44 21.65
CA GLN A 8 9.44 1.44 20.86
C GLN A 8 9.62 2.16 19.52
N THR A 9 9.43 1.41 18.44
CA THR A 9 9.33 1.91 17.07
C THR A 9 7.86 2.10 16.68
N LEU A 10 7.58 3.20 16.00
CA LEU A 10 6.29 3.48 15.37
C LEU A 10 6.42 3.34 13.86
N LEU A 11 5.54 2.56 13.24
CA LEU A 11 5.43 2.47 11.79
C LEU A 11 4.20 3.25 11.32
N ILE A 12 4.40 4.21 10.42
CA ILE A 12 3.35 5.00 9.79
C ILE A 12 3.33 4.68 8.29
N HIS A 13 2.16 4.33 7.78
CA HIS A 13 1.91 4.15 6.35
C HIS A 13 1.00 5.27 5.86
N LEU A 14 1.41 5.99 4.81
CA LEU A 14 0.67 7.14 4.28
C LEU A 14 -0.22 6.80 3.07
N GLY A 15 -0.15 5.56 2.59
CA GLY A 15 -0.96 5.11 1.47
C GLY A 15 -2.27 4.45 1.92
N GLY A 16 -3.22 4.39 0.98
CA GLY A 16 -4.49 3.66 1.15
C GLY A 16 -4.30 2.14 1.09
N LEU A 17 -5.39 1.39 1.13
CA LEU A 17 -5.33 -0.10 1.13
C LEU A 17 -4.56 -0.67 -0.07
N GLY A 18 -4.74 -0.11 -1.28
CA GLY A 18 -3.99 -0.56 -2.46
C GLY A 18 -2.48 -0.31 -2.34
N ASP A 19 -2.07 0.77 -1.69
CA ASP A 19 -0.67 1.09 -1.45
C ASP A 19 -0.03 0.16 -0.40
N VAL A 20 -0.83 -0.33 0.55
CA VAL A 20 -0.39 -1.32 1.54
C VAL A 20 -0.01 -2.62 0.84
N CYS A 21 -0.79 -3.07 -0.15
CA CYS A 21 -0.48 -4.25 -0.96
C CYS A 21 0.84 -4.10 -1.73
N LEU A 22 1.15 -2.90 -2.23
CA LEU A 22 2.43 -2.62 -2.88
C LEU A 22 3.63 -2.66 -1.92
N SER A 23 3.37 -2.61 -0.61
CA SER A 23 4.37 -2.53 0.44
C SER A 23 4.51 -3.84 1.23
N GLU A 24 3.90 -4.94 0.80
CA GLU A 24 3.92 -6.23 1.54
C GLU A 24 5.33 -6.73 1.83
N SER A 25 6.23 -6.71 0.83
CA SER A 25 7.64 -7.09 1.00
C SER A 25 8.39 -6.14 1.93
N SER A 26 8.02 -4.85 1.93
CA SER A 26 8.56 -3.86 2.86
C SER A 26 8.12 -4.17 4.30
N PHE A 27 6.84 -4.48 4.52
CA PHE A 27 6.33 -4.91 5.81
C PHE A 27 6.99 -6.22 6.27
N LEU A 28 7.08 -7.22 5.39
CA LEU A 28 7.74 -8.49 5.68
C LEU A 28 9.17 -8.26 6.19
N SER A 29 9.95 -7.48 5.43
CA SER A 29 11.31 -7.12 5.82
C SER A 29 11.33 -6.44 7.21
N LEU A 30 10.56 -5.37 7.39
CA LEU A 30 10.52 -4.62 8.65
C LEU A 30 10.14 -5.49 9.85
N PHE A 31 9.11 -6.33 9.72
CA PHE A 31 8.68 -7.20 10.80
C PHE A 31 9.69 -8.30 11.10
N THR A 32 10.41 -8.80 10.10
CA THR A 32 11.48 -9.78 10.32
C THR A 32 12.66 -9.18 11.08
N PHE A 33 13.12 -7.97 10.74
CA PHE A 33 14.33 -7.40 11.34
C PHE A 33 14.09 -6.67 12.67
N ILE A 34 12.97 -5.96 12.78
CA ILE A 34 12.69 -5.08 13.93
C ILE A 34 11.26 -5.20 14.45
N GLY A 35 10.51 -6.24 14.03
CA GLY A 35 9.11 -6.41 14.39
C GLY A 35 8.82 -6.41 15.89
N ALA A 36 9.74 -6.95 16.71
CA ALA A 36 9.61 -6.93 18.17
C ALA A 36 9.61 -5.51 18.77
N GLN A 37 10.16 -4.53 18.05
CA GLN A 37 10.19 -3.12 18.44
C GLN A 37 9.00 -2.35 17.86
N ILE A 38 8.32 -2.86 16.83
CA ILE A 38 7.17 -2.20 16.22
C ILE A 38 5.96 -2.30 17.15
N THR A 39 5.62 -1.19 17.79
CA THR A 39 4.53 -1.13 18.77
C THR A 39 3.16 -0.85 18.17
N ALA A 40 3.14 -0.26 16.98
CA ALA A 40 1.92 -0.02 16.23
C ALA A 40 2.25 0.27 14.76
N VAL A 41 1.30 -0.11 13.91
CA VAL A 41 1.17 0.41 12.54
C VAL A 41 0.00 1.39 12.54
N ARG A 42 0.19 2.59 11.99
CA ARG A 42 -0.81 3.67 12.01
C ARG A 42 -0.96 4.32 10.65
N SER A 43 -2.17 4.80 10.38
CA SER A 43 -2.43 5.72 9.27
C SER A 43 -2.30 7.15 9.75
N VAL A 44 -1.79 8.06 8.90
CA VAL A 44 -1.73 9.51 9.19
C VAL A 44 -3.13 10.15 9.25
N GLU A 45 -4.16 9.48 8.75
CA GLU A 45 -5.55 9.98 8.76
C GLU A 45 -6.23 9.80 10.13
N GLU A 46 -5.61 9.09 11.07
CA GLU A 46 -6.19 8.91 12.40
C GLU A 46 -6.30 10.24 13.16
N ARG A 47 -7.45 10.50 13.79
CA ARG A 47 -7.73 11.74 14.55
C ARG A 47 -6.69 12.09 15.62
N ARG A 48 -5.93 11.11 16.12
CA ARG A 48 -4.85 11.31 17.10
C ARG A 48 -3.71 12.19 16.59
N TRP A 49 -3.59 12.38 15.29
CA TRP A 49 -2.57 13.24 14.70
C TRP A 49 -3.00 14.71 14.60
N LEU A 50 -4.29 15.01 14.80
CA LEU A 50 -4.82 16.38 14.77
C LEU A 50 -4.04 17.38 15.64
N PRO A 51 -3.58 17.04 16.87
CA PRO A 51 -2.76 17.95 17.67
C PRO A 51 -1.47 18.41 16.98
N LEU A 52 -0.82 17.54 16.20
CA LEU A 52 0.39 17.88 15.44
C LEU A 52 0.12 18.94 14.37
N PHE A 53 -1.10 18.98 13.86
CA PHE A 53 -1.53 19.99 12.88
C PHE A 53 -2.01 21.28 13.56
N ALA A 54 -2.39 21.21 14.84
CA ALA A 54 -2.72 22.37 15.68
C ALA A 54 -1.50 23.04 16.33
N GLY A 55 -0.30 22.45 16.21
CA GLY A 55 0.94 22.97 16.81
C GLY A 55 1.21 22.44 18.23
N ASP A 56 0.36 21.54 18.72
CA ASP A 56 0.56 20.86 20.00
C ASP A 56 1.42 19.62 19.80
N VAL A 57 2.55 19.55 20.52
CA VAL A 57 3.43 18.37 20.47
C VAL A 57 2.99 17.37 21.55
N PRO A 58 2.55 16.16 21.19
CA PRO A 58 2.28 15.10 22.14
C PRO A 58 3.45 14.86 23.10
N SER A 59 3.16 14.54 24.37
CA SER A 59 4.18 14.19 25.37
C SER A 59 4.90 12.87 25.09
N ARG A 60 4.35 12.03 24.20
CA ARG A 60 4.90 10.73 23.84
C ARG A 60 5.98 10.87 22.77
N THR A 61 7.13 10.29 23.03
CA THR A 61 8.20 10.10 22.05
C THR A 61 8.38 8.61 21.74
N TRP A 62 8.88 8.32 20.55
CA TRP A 62 9.30 6.99 20.11
C TRP A 62 10.80 6.98 19.91
N GLN A 63 11.40 5.80 20.04
CA GLN A 63 12.81 5.60 19.75
C GLN A 63 13.08 5.98 18.29
N ARG A 64 12.35 5.36 17.37
CA ARG A 64 12.41 5.64 15.93
C ARG A 64 11.01 5.65 15.34
N ILE A 65 10.80 6.50 14.35
CA ILE A 65 9.62 6.47 13.49
C ILE A 65 10.04 5.99 12.11
N ILE A 66 9.29 5.04 11.58
CA ILE A 66 9.41 4.53 10.21
C ILE A 66 8.22 5.05 9.43
N LEU A 67 8.49 5.61 8.26
CA LEU A 67 7.49 6.23 7.43
C LEU A 67 7.55 5.62 6.03
N ILE A 68 6.46 4.99 5.60
CA ILE A 68 6.28 4.47 4.23
C ILE A 68 5.23 5.35 3.54
N GLY A 69 5.60 6.02 2.44
CA GLY A 69 4.66 6.90 1.76
C GLY A 69 5.27 8.04 0.96
N LYS A 70 4.40 8.96 0.53
CA LYS A 70 4.79 10.17 -0.19
C LYS A 70 5.04 11.32 0.78
N ASP A 71 6.31 11.56 1.11
CA ASP A 71 6.76 12.73 1.88
C ASP A 71 8.11 13.26 1.38
N ARG A 72 8.25 13.41 0.06
CA ARG A 72 9.53 13.80 -0.55
C ARG A 72 10.08 15.15 -0.06
N LYS A 73 9.19 16.12 0.14
CA LYS A 73 9.56 17.44 0.68
C LYS A 73 9.91 17.40 2.17
N GLY A 74 9.55 16.31 2.86
CA GLY A 74 9.86 16.12 4.27
C GLY A 74 8.96 16.91 5.21
N ASP A 75 7.86 17.50 4.73
CA ASP A 75 6.98 18.35 5.53
C ASP A 75 6.37 17.56 6.70
N LEU A 76 5.95 16.30 6.45
CA LEU A 76 5.40 15.45 7.49
C LEU A 76 6.49 14.94 8.43
N ARG A 77 7.64 14.48 7.90
CA ARG A 77 8.79 14.08 8.73
C ARG A 77 9.28 15.22 9.62
N HIS A 78 9.26 16.47 9.12
CA HIS A 78 9.62 17.64 9.90
C HIS A 78 8.66 17.84 11.08
N ARG A 79 7.34 17.78 10.84
CA ARG A 79 6.31 17.88 11.90
C ARG A 79 6.40 16.74 12.92
N LEU A 80 6.74 15.53 12.47
CA LEU A 80 6.89 14.37 13.34
C LEU A 80 8.23 14.32 14.07
N SER A 81 9.22 15.14 13.67
CA SER A 81 10.58 15.07 14.22
C SER A 81 10.69 15.21 15.73
N PRO A 82 9.89 16.04 16.43
CA PRO A 82 9.94 16.11 17.88
C PRO A 82 9.52 14.81 18.58
N LEU A 83 8.84 13.90 17.86
CA LEU A 83 8.34 12.64 18.38
C LEU A 83 9.34 11.48 18.20
N SER A 84 10.44 11.68 17.46
CA SER A 84 11.42 10.62 17.19
C SER A 84 12.77 10.96 17.80
N ARG A 85 13.34 10.03 18.58
CA ARG A 85 14.68 10.22 19.17
C ARG A 85 15.81 9.99 18.17
N TYR A 86 15.61 9.07 17.22
CA TYR A 86 16.54 8.77 16.14
C TYR A 86 16.04 9.30 14.79
N PRO A 87 16.93 9.47 13.80
CA PRO A 87 16.52 9.79 12.44
C PRO A 87 15.46 8.80 11.92
N PHE A 88 14.55 9.34 11.10
CA PHE A 88 13.50 8.56 10.48
C PHE A 88 14.11 7.53 9.53
N LEU A 89 13.52 6.35 9.51
CA LEU A 89 13.61 5.49 8.34
C LEU A 89 12.48 5.89 7.40
N PHE A 90 12.81 6.52 6.29
CA PHE A 90 11.84 6.92 5.28
C PHE A 90 11.96 6.01 4.07
N ILE A 91 10.83 5.45 3.64
CA ILE A 91 10.70 4.60 2.46
C ILE A 91 9.69 5.31 1.55
N ASP A 92 10.20 5.97 0.52
CA ASP A 92 9.37 6.55 -0.51
C ASP A 92 8.66 5.43 -1.27
N MET A 93 7.37 5.66 -1.52
CA MET A 93 6.47 4.66 -2.03
C MET A 93 6.57 4.50 -3.55
N TYR A 94 6.95 5.55 -4.29
CA TYR A 94 6.88 5.55 -5.75
C TYR A 94 8.17 6.05 -6.40
N PRO A 95 8.66 5.36 -7.46
CA PRO A 95 9.83 5.78 -8.22
C PRO A 95 9.43 6.73 -9.37
N ASP A 96 8.85 7.90 -9.08
CA ASP A 96 8.24 8.75 -10.13
C ASP A 96 9.21 9.14 -11.27
N GLU A 97 10.52 9.09 -11.02
CA GLU A 97 11.57 9.47 -11.97
C GLU A 97 12.35 8.27 -12.55
N GLU A 98 12.14 7.06 -12.01
CA GLU A 98 12.90 5.87 -12.38
C GLU A 98 11.98 4.79 -12.97
N PRO A 99 12.32 4.17 -14.11
CA PRO A 99 11.54 3.08 -14.70
C PRO A 99 11.80 1.76 -13.96
N ILE A 100 11.52 1.72 -12.67
CA ILE A 100 11.71 0.58 -11.77
C ILE A 100 10.37 0.16 -11.17
N HIS A 101 10.22 -1.14 -10.91
CA HIS A 101 9.05 -1.65 -10.20
C HIS A 101 8.97 -1.06 -8.79
N VAL A 102 7.75 -0.72 -8.34
CA VAL A 102 7.52 -0.08 -7.03
C VAL A 102 8.12 -0.90 -5.88
N GLU A 103 7.94 -2.22 -5.90
CA GLU A 103 8.49 -3.11 -4.88
C GLU A 103 10.03 -3.07 -4.84
N ASP A 104 10.68 -3.11 -6.01
CA ASP A 104 12.14 -3.06 -6.10
C ASP A 104 12.69 -1.73 -5.56
N TYR A 105 11.99 -0.64 -5.85
CA TYR A 105 12.33 0.69 -5.37
C TYR A 105 12.29 0.79 -3.84
N GLN A 106 11.24 0.24 -3.22
CA GLN A 106 11.11 0.24 -1.76
C GLN A 106 12.16 -0.67 -1.09
N LEU A 107 12.37 -1.87 -1.63
CA LEU A 107 13.35 -2.83 -1.09
C LEU A 107 14.78 -2.30 -1.18
N ARG A 108 15.13 -1.53 -2.22
CA ARG A 108 16.43 -0.84 -2.32
C ARG A 108 16.64 0.19 -1.21
N GLN A 109 15.61 0.96 -0.86
CA GLN A 109 15.70 1.94 0.23
C GLN A 109 15.86 1.27 1.61
N LEU A 110 15.19 0.13 1.82
CA LEU A 110 15.40 -0.71 3.00
C LEU A 110 16.83 -1.25 3.07
N ALA A 111 17.33 -1.79 1.96
CA ALA A 111 18.71 -2.27 1.84
C ALA A 111 19.75 -1.17 2.12
N ALA A 112 19.55 0.03 1.56
CA ALA A 112 20.40 1.20 1.81
C ALA A 112 20.39 1.66 3.27
N SER A 113 19.35 1.28 4.03
CA SER A 113 19.23 1.55 5.47
C SER A 113 19.86 0.46 6.34
N GLY A 114 20.57 -0.50 5.74
CA GLY A 114 21.28 -1.57 6.44
C GLY A 114 20.40 -2.76 6.85
N MET A 115 19.19 -2.87 6.33
CA MET A 115 18.32 -4.03 6.55
C MET A 115 18.39 -4.97 5.36
N GLU A 116 18.39 -6.27 5.60
CA GLU A 116 18.24 -7.23 4.51
C GLU A 116 16.81 -7.14 3.95
N ALA A 117 16.68 -6.99 2.64
CA ALA A 117 15.40 -6.80 2.00
C ALA A 117 14.82 -8.17 1.60
N LEU A 118 13.69 -8.55 2.19
CA LEU A 118 12.98 -9.79 1.89
C LEU A 118 11.85 -9.53 0.91
N ARG A 119 11.81 -10.32 -0.17
CA ARG A 119 10.69 -10.31 -1.10
C ARG A 119 9.65 -11.34 -0.68
N LYS A 120 8.39 -10.93 -0.63
CA LYS A 120 7.26 -11.83 -0.49
C LYS A 120 7.08 -12.57 -1.82
N GLU A 121 7.26 -13.88 -1.79
CA GLU A 121 6.94 -14.72 -2.94
C GLU A 121 5.42 -14.74 -3.13
N VAL A 122 4.97 -14.28 -4.30
CA VAL A 122 3.59 -14.40 -4.76
C VAL A 122 3.55 -15.58 -5.70
N VAL A 123 3.05 -16.72 -5.21
CA VAL A 123 2.85 -17.91 -6.05
C VAL A 123 1.63 -17.65 -6.94
N PRO A 124 1.80 -17.57 -8.27
CA PRO A 124 0.68 -17.39 -9.17
C PRO A 124 -0.27 -18.58 -9.02
N ARG A 125 -1.55 -18.31 -8.77
CA ARG A 125 -2.57 -19.34 -8.91
C ARG A 125 -2.83 -19.52 -10.40
N HIS A 126 -2.61 -20.72 -10.91
CA HIS A 126 -3.06 -21.06 -12.26
C HIS A 126 -4.58 -20.89 -12.29
N ALA A 127 -5.05 -19.96 -13.11
CA ALA A 127 -6.46 -19.75 -13.35
C ALA A 127 -6.65 -19.67 -14.86
N ASP A 128 -7.52 -20.53 -15.40
CA ASP A 128 -7.92 -20.50 -16.81
C ASP A 128 -8.92 -19.35 -17.03
N ARG A 129 -8.57 -18.14 -16.58
CA ARG A 129 -9.39 -16.94 -16.71
C ARG A 129 -8.55 -15.67 -16.71
N VAL A 130 -9.04 -14.66 -17.44
CA VAL A 130 -8.53 -13.29 -17.41
C VAL A 130 -9.53 -12.42 -16.66
N ILE A 131 -9.07 -11.62 -15.70
CA ILE A 131 -9.91 -10.63 -15.01
C ILE A 131 -9.51 -9.25 -15.51
N LEU A 132 -10.48 -8.53 -16.05
CA LEU A 132 -10.35 -7.12 -16.42
C LEU A 132 -11.06 -6.29 -15.35
N TYR A 133 -10.33 -5.36 -14.73
CA TYR A 133 -10.85 -4.47 -13.69
C TYR A 133 -10.84 -3.03 -14.20
N PRO A 134 -11.87 -2.61 -14.94
CA PRO A 134 -11.96 -1.24 -15.40
C PRO A 134 -12.22 -0.29 -14.22
N GLU A 135 -11.38 0.74 -14.10
CA GLU A 135 -11.58 1.84 -13.16
C GLU A 135 -11.79 3.13 -13.94
N GLU A 136 -12.67 4.01 -13.44
CA GLU A 136 -12.79 5.34 -14.04
C GLU A 136 -11.45 6.11 -13.92
N PRO A 137 -10.99 6.73 -15.02
CA PRO A 137 -9.76 7.53 -15.00
C PRO A 137 -10.00 8.85 -14.24
N ARG A 138 -9.96 8.80 -12.90
CA ARG A 138 -9.98 10.01 -12.06
C ARG A 138 -8.63 10.75 -12.15
N GLY A 139 -8.40 11.44 -13.26
CA GLY A 139 -7.26 12.34 -13.48
C GLY A 139 -5.89 11.67 -13.72
N LYS A 140 -5.83 10.33 -13.80
CA LYS A 140 -4.62 9.58 -14.21
C LYS A 140 -4.74 9.14 -15.67
N ARG A 141 -3.62 8.92 -16.37
CA ARG A 141 -3.56 8.32 -17.71
C ARG A 141 -3.91 6.81 -17.66
N LYS A 142 -5.11 6.48 -17.19
CA LYS A 142 -5.65 5.13 -17.25
C LYS A 142 -6.42 4.95 -18.56
N TRP A 143 -6.55 3.70 -19.01
CA TRP A 143 -7.42 3.38 -20.14
C TRP A 143 -8.86 3.78 -19.84
N ALA A 144 -9.57 4.25 -20.87
CA ALA A 144 -11.00 4.48 -20.78
C ALA A 144 -11.74 3.16 -20.56
N TYR A 145 -12.87 3.22 -19.87
CA TYR A 145 -13.68 2.06 -19.52
C TYR A 145 -14.06 1.22 -20.76
N GLU A 146 -14.41 1.90 -21.86
CA GLU A 146 -14.81 1.31 -23.13
C GLU A 146 -13.71 0.45 -23.76
N ASN A 147 -12.43 0.79 -23.52
CA ASN A 147 -11.32 -0.02 -24.02
C ASN A 147 -11.24 -1.38 -23.31
N PHE A 148 -11.62 -1.44 -22.03
CA PHE A 148 -11.69 -2.71 -21.31
C PHE A 148 -12.86 -3.56 -21.80
N LEU A 149 -14.00 -2.95 -22.14
CA LEU A 149 -15.12 -3.68 -22.75
C LEU A 149 -14.74 -4.28 -24.10
N ALA A 150 -14.14 -3.47 -24.99
CA ALA A 150 -13.67 -3.95 -26.28
C ALA A 150 -12.65 -5.09 -26.14
N LEU A 151 -11.73 -4.99 -25.16
CA LEU A 151 -10.78 -6.06 -24.85
C LEU A 151 -11.49 -7.32 -24.34
N ALA A 152 -12.49 -7.18 -23.48
CA ALA A 152 -13.28 -8.31 -22.98
C ALA A 152 -13.98 -9.05 -24.12
N GLU A 153 -14.61 -8.33 -25.03
CA GLU A 153 -15.27 -8.89 -26.21
C GLU A 153 -14.28 -9.65 -27.10
N MET A 154 -13.11 -9.05 -27.38
CA MET A 154 -12.06 -9.68 -28.17
C MET A 154 -11.54 -10.98 -27.55
N LEU A 155 -11.29 -10.98 -26.23
CA LEU A 155 -10.80 -12.15 -25.52
C LEU A 155 -11.85 -13.27 -25.47
N ASN A 156 -13.11 -12.92 -25.20
CA ASN A 156 -14.22 -13.88 -25.21
C ASN A 156 -14.44 -14.48 -26.62
N ALA A 157 -14.35 -13.67 -27.67
CA ALA A 157 -14.44 -14.14 -29.05
C ALA A 157 -13.30 -15.11 -29.42
N ALA A 158 -12.14 -14.98 -28.77
CA ALA A 158 -11.01 -15.89 -28.89
C ALA A 158 -11.12 -17.15 -28.01
N GLY A 159 -12.23 -17.33 -27.27
CA GLY A 159 -12.44 -18.46 -26.36
C GLY A 159 -11.70 -18.34 -25.02
N VAL A 160 -11.16 -17.16 -24.69
CA VAL A 160 -10.55 -16.90 -23.38
C VAL A 160 -11.65 -16.57 -22.38
N ASN A 161 -11.74 -17.36 -21.31
CA ASN A 161 -12.65 -17.11 -20.20
C ASN A 161 -12.33 -15.76 -19.54
N THR A 162 -13.10 -14.73 -19.88
CA THR A 162 -12.81 -13.35 -19.46
C THR A 162 -13.91 -12.84 -18.55
N ILE A 163 -13.51 -12.27 -17.42
CA ILE A 163 -14.38 -11.72 -16.40
C ILE A 163 -14.13 -10.22 -16.31
N LEU A 164 -15.19 -9.43 -16.51
CA LEU A 164 -15.20 -8.01 -16.15
C LEU A 164 -15.57 -7.89 -14.67
N LEU A 165 -14.65 -7.36 -13.86
CA LEU A 165 -14.87 -7.08 -12.45
C LEU A 165 -15.05 -5.57 -12.27
N GLU A 166 -16.22 -5.15 -11.85
CA GLU A 166 -16.57 -3.73 -11.74
C GLU A 166 -15.98 -3.11 -10.47
N ALA A 167 -15.43 -1.91 -10.63
CA ALA A 167 -15.09 -1.09 -9.48
C ALA A 167 -16.35 -0.63 -8.73
N PRO A 168 -16.28 -0.41 -7.40
CA PRO A 168 -17.44 0.02 -6.61
C PRO A 168 -18.06 1.36 -7.03
N ASP A 169 -17.33 2.17 -7.79
CA ASP A 169 -17.75 3.50 -8.23
C ASP A 169 -18.24 3.55 -9.68
N VAL A 170 -18.37 2.40 -10.36
CA VAL A 170 -18.99 2.34 -11.69
C VAL A 170 -20.51 2.52 -11.57
N ASP A 171 -21.02 3.56 -12.22
CA ASP A 171 -22.45 3.93 -12.22
C ASP A 171 -23.32 2.97 -13.06
N ARG A 172 -22.77 2.44 -14.15
CA ARG A 172 -23.48 1.55 -15.09
C ARG A 172 -22.62 0.31 -15.39
N PRO A 173 -22.74 -0.75 -14.59
CA PRO A 173 -21.96 -1.96 -14.81
C PRO A 173 -22.33 -2.61 -16.15
N ALA A 174 -21.35 -3.22 -16.81
CA ALA A 174 -21.58 -3.93 -18.06
C ALA A 174 -22.42 -5.19 -17.83
N GLU A 175 -23.17 -5.63 -18.84
CA GLU A 175 -23.95 -6.86 -18.77
C GLU A 175 -23.02 -8.07 -18.57
N GLY A 176 -23.34 -8.93 -17.61
CA GLY A 176 -22.51 -10.10 -17.27
C GLY A 176 -21.24 -9.79 -16.46
N SER A 177 -21.02 -8.52 -16.09
CA SER A 177 -19.94 -8.15 -15.18
C SER A 177 -20.19 -8.64 -13.75
N LEU A 178 -19.10 -8.82 -13.00
CA LEU A 178 -19.13 -9.18 -11.58
C LEU A 178 -18.88 -7.95 -10.72
N ARG A 179 -19.58 -7.90 -9.59
CA ARG A 179 -19.36 -6.90 -8.54
C ARG A 179 -19.52 -7.58 -7.19
N PHE A 180 -18.61 -7.28 -6.27
CA PHE A 180 -18.69 -7.78 -4.90
C PHE A 180 -19.35 -6.75 -4.00
N SER A 181 -20.34 -7.20 -3.22
CA SER A 181 -21.00 -6.39 -2.20
C SER A 181 -20.27 -6.46 -0.85
N GLY A 182 -19.40 -7.45 -0.67
CA GLY A 182 -18.63 -7.63 0.55
C GLY A 182 -17.41 -8.55 0.41
N LEU A 183 -16.58 -8.55 1.45
CA LEU A 183 -15.30 -9.28 1.49
C LEU A 183 -15.47 -10.80 1.38
N GLY A 184 -16.58 -11.36 1.87
CA GLY A 184 -16.84 -12.80 1.79
C GLY A 184 -17.01 -13.31 0.36
N GLU A 185 -17.74 -12.58 -0.48
CA GLU A 185 -17.93 -12.91 -1.90
C GLU A 185 -16.60 -12.81 -2.67
N MET A 186 -15.85 -11.74 -2.41
CA MET A 186 -14.53 -11.54 -2.98
C MET A 186 -13.57 -12.68 -2.60
N ALA A 187 -13.54 -13.04 -1.31
CA ALA A 187 -12.71 -14.14 -0.81
C ALA A 187 -13.11 -15.49 -1.43
N ALA A 188 -14.40 -15.77 -1.60
CA ALA A 188 -14.86 -16.99 -2.25
C ALA A 188 -14.43 -17.02 -3.74
N PHE A 189 -14.57 -15.91 -4.45
CA PHE A 189 -14.22 -15.80 -5.86
C PHE A 189 -12.73 -16.01 -6.15
N PHE A 190 -11.85 -15.45 -5.30
CA PHE A 190 -10.40 -15.61 -5.42
C PHE A 190 -9.86 -16.85 -4.69
N GLY A 191 -10.64 -17.40 -3.77
CA GLY A 191 -10.29 -18.55 -2.95
C GLY A 191 -10.46 -19.90 -3.65
N GLY A 192 -11.28 -19.95 -4.70
CA GLY A 192 -11.44 -21.10 -5.60
C GLY A 192 -10.16 -21.52 -6.31
#